data_AF-A0A1J8R2K5-F1
#
_entry.id   AF-A0A1J8R2K5-F1
#
_cell.length_a   1.000
_cell.length_b   1.000
_cell.length_c   1.000
_cell.angle_alpha   90.00
_cell.angle_beta   90.00
_cell.angle_gamma   90.00
#
_symmetry.space_group_name_H-M   'P 1'
#
loop_
_entity.id
_entity.type
_entity.pdbx_description
1 polymer ?
#
loop_
_entity_poly.entity_id
_entity_poly.type
_entity_poly.pdbx_seq_one_letter_code
_entity_poly.pdbx_strand_id
1 'polypeptide(L)'
;MAVLKGAIPWWSIPVNWTIVFFGNLAGSLFFAAVLSKYDGLVVSDPYASYIRSFAVTKAITPDWYQILIRGIGCNWLVCVAVWQAAGARETYSKIIAVWFPIWVFVACGFDHVEHYASLRGT
;
A
#
# COMPACT_ATOMS: atom_id res chain seq x y z
N MET A 1 -0.02 1.23 20.98
CA MET A 1 0.56 0.73 22.24
C MET A 1 0.76 1.83 23.29
N ALA A 2 1.22 3.03 22.94
CA ALA A 2 1.51 4.08 23.93
C ALA A 2 0.28 4.61 24.69
N VAL A 3 -0.89 4.75 24.03
CA VAL A 3 -2.16 5.08 24.72
C VAL A 3 -2.58 3.99 25.70
N LEU A 4 -2.45 2.71 25.33
CA LEU A 4 -2.78 1.59 26.22
C LEU A 4 -1.87 1.53 27.46
N LYS A 5 -0.64 2.04 27.35
CA LYS A 5 0.30 2.18 28.47
C LYS A 5 0.05 3.46 29.30
N GLY A 6 -0.96 4.26 28.96
CA GLY A 6 -1.24 5.55 29.62
C GLY A 6 -0.18 6.63 29.39
N ALA A 7 0.77 6.41 28.48
CA ALA A 7 1.90 7.32 28.24
C ALA A 7 1.50 8.56 27.42
N ILE A 8 0.40 8.47 26.67
CA ILE A 8 -0.15 9.56 25.87
C ILE A 8 -1.68 9.52 25.96
N PRO A 9 -2.34 10.69 25.84
CA PRO A 9 -3.79 10.73 25.90
C PRO A 9 -4.44 10.16 24.64
N TRP A 10 -5.66 9.66 24.78
CA TRP A 10 -6.39 8.96 23.71
C TRP A 10 -6.72 9.85 22.50
N TRP A 11 -6.92 11.16 22.72
CA TRP A 11 -7.16 12.13 21.65
C TRP A 11 -5.95 12.35 20.73
N SER A 12 -4.74 11.94 21.14
CA SER A 12 -3.57 11.98 20.26
C SER A 12 -3.66 10.99 19.10
N ILE A 13 -4.47 9.91 19.21
CA ILE A 13 -4.65 8.94 18.13
C ILE A 13 -5.29 9.56 16.89
N PRO A 14 -6.53 10.12 16.97
CA PRO A 14 -7.18 10.67 15.79
C PRO A 14 -6.38 11.84 15.19
N VAL A 15 -5.76 12.69 16.02
CA VAL A 15 -4.93 13.81 15.54
C VAL A 15 -3.74 13.31 14.72
N ASN A 16 -2.98 12.34 15.24
CA ASN A 16 -1.85 11.78 14.51
C ASN A 16 -2.29 11.07 13.23
N TRP A 17 -3.41 10.34 13.26
CA TRP A 17 -3.94 9.68 12.08
C TRP A 17 -4.32 10.68 10.99
N THR A 18 -4.99 11.78 11.34
CA THR A 18 -5.33 12.85 10.41
C THR A 18 -4.08 13.49 9.80
N ILE A 19 -3.09 13.84 10.62
CA ILE A 19 -1.85 14.48 10.13
C ILE A 19 -1.09 13.53 9.20
N VAL A 20 -0.91 12.26 9.60
CA VAL A 20 -0.20 11.27 8.79
C VAL A 20 -0.95 10.97 7.50
N PHE A 21 -2.28 10.88 7.54
CA PHE A 21 -3.09 10.67 6.34
C PHE A 21 -2.91 11.79 5.32
N PHE A 22 -3.09 13.05 5.74
CA PHE A 22 -2.96 14.19 4.84
C PHE A 22 -1.51 14.44 4.40
N GLY A 23 -0.52 14.19 5.26
CA GLY A 23 0.88 14.27 4.90
C GLY A 23 1.25 13.26 3.82
N ASN A 24 0.83 12.00 3.96
CA ASN A 24 1.05 10.96 2.95
C ASN A 24 0.28 11.24 1.65
N LEU A 25 -0.96 11.72 1.75
CA LEU A 25 -1.74 12.11 0.58
C LEU A 25 -1.06 13.26 -0.19
N ALA A 26 -0.65 14.33 0.49
CA ALA A 26 0.03 15.46 -0.13
C ALA A 26 1.37 15.03 -0.77
N GLY A 27 2.16 14.21 -0.07
CA GLY A 27 3.42 13.68 -0.60
C GLY A 27 3.23 12.81 -1.85
N SER A 28 2.26 11.88 -1.82
CA SER A 28 1.97 11.02 -2.97
C SER A 28 1.50 11.82 -4.20
N LEU A 29 0.64 12.83 -4.01
CA LEU A 29 0.20 13.72 -5.09
C LEU A 29 1.34 14.58 -5.65
N PHE A 30 2.24 15.04 -4.78
CA PHE A 30 3.44 15.76 -5.21
C PHE A 30 4.34 14.89 -6.10
N PHE A 31 4.66 13.67 -5.66
CA PHE A 31 5.45 12.74 -6.48
C PHE A 31 4.74 12.37 -7.79
N ALA A 32 3.43 12.12 -7.75
CA ALA A 32 2.64 11.85 -8.95
C ALA A 32 2.72 13.03 -9.95
N ALA A 33 2.65 14.28 -9.47
CA ALA A 33 2.79 15.47 -10.31
C ALA A 33 4.20 15.63 -10.87
N VAL A 34 5.25 15.37 -10.07
CA VAL A 34 6.65 15.41 -10.53
C VAL A 34 6.88 14.42 -11.66
N LEU A 35 6.52 13.15 -11.46
CA LEU A 35 6.76 12.07 -12.41
C LEU A 35 5.90 12.20 -13.68
N SER A 36 4.66 12.66 -13.55
CA SER A 36 3.77 12.80 -14.71
C SER A 36 3.99 14.10 -15.49
N LYS A 37 4.07 15.26 -14.83
CA LYS A 37 4.04 16.56 -15.50
C LYS A 37 5.42 17.10 -15.84
N TYR A 38 6.40 16.91 -14.97
CA TYR A 38 7.71 17.57 -15.10
C TYR A 38 8.75 16.68 -15.75
N ASP A 39 8.72 15.39 -15.43
CA ASP A 39 9.67 14.42 -15.95
C ASP A 39 9.15 13.69 -17.20
N GLY A 40 7.84 13.41 -17.26
CA GLY A 40 7.19 12.87 -18.46
C GLY A 40 7.31 11.35 -18.62
N LEU A 41 7.98 10.64 -17.69
CA LEU A 41 8.21 9.18 -17.74
C LEU A 41 6.94 8.35 -17.95
N VAL A 42 5.79 8.83 -17.49
CA VAL A 42 4.53 8.08 -17.44
C VAL A 42 3.44 8.62 -18.38
N VAL A 43 3.79 9.53 -19.29
CA VAL A 43 2.84 10.23 -20.17
C VAL A 43 2.65 9.52 -21.51
N SER A 44 3.61 8.71 -21.94
CA SER A 44 3.53 7.94 -23.18
C SER A 44 3.19 6.47 -22.95
N ASP A 45 2.62 5.84 -23.97
CA ASP A 45 2.44 4.39 -23.97
C ASP A 45 3.79 3.66 -23.99
N PRO A 46 3.88 2.48 -23.34
CA PRO A 46 2.80 1.70 -22.72
C PRO A 46 2.50 2.07 -21.25
N TYR A 47 3.23 3.01 -20.64
CA TYR A 47 3.12 3.30 -19.22
C TYR A 47 1.82 4.01 -18.85
N ALA A 48 1.37 4.96 -19.69
CA ALA A 48 0.13 5.70 -19.46
C ALA A 48 -1.11 4.78 -19.45
N SER A 49 -1.22 3.88 -20.44
CA SER A 49 -2.31 2.91 -20.52
C SER A 49 -2.25 1.88 -19.38
N TYR A 50 -1.07 1.39 -19.03
CA TYR A 50 -0.88 0.46 -17.91
C TYR A 50 -1.29 1.07 -16.56
N ILE A 51 -0.87 2.30 -16.25
CA ILE A 51 -1.25 2.97 -14.99
C ILE A 51 -2.76 3.16 -14.91
N ARG A 52 -3.39 3.55 -16.03
CA ARG A 52 -4.84 3.73 -16.09
C ARG A 52 -5.59 2.41 -15.89
N SER A 53 -5.20 1.35 -16.58
CA SER A 53 -5.84 0.04 -16.41
C SER A 53 -5.64 -0.50 -14.99
N PHE A 54 -4.44 -0.37 -14.44
CA PHE A 54 -4.12 -0.76 -13.07
C PHE A 54 -4.97 0.00 -12.04
N ALA A 55 -5.12 1.32 -12.21
CA ALA A 55 -5.94 2.15 -11.32
C ALA A 55 -7.41 1.74 -11.35
N VAL A 56 -7.98 1.52 -12.54
CA VAL A 56 -9.38 1.07 -12.69
C VAL A 56 -9.57 -0.31 -12.06
N THR A 57 -8.66 -1.25 -12.35
CA THR A 57 -8.72 -2.61 -11.80
C THR A 57 -8.67 -2.59 -10.28
N LYS A 58 -7.80 -1.78 -9.66
CA LYS A 58 -7.71 -1.74 -8.19
C LYS A 58 -8.82 -0.95 -7.50
N ALA A 59 -9.33 0.10 -8.13
CA ALA A 59 -10.29 1.00 -7.49
C ALA A 59 -11.75 0.59 -7.71
N ILE A 60 -12.09 -0.04 -8.84
CA ILE A 60 -13.49 -0.23 -9.26
C ILE A 60 -13.91 -1.70 -9.27
N THR A 61 -13.01 -2.63 -9.59
CA THR A 61 -13.40 -4.04 -9.76
C THR A 61 -13.67 -4.84 -8.49
N PRO A 62 -13.02 -4.60 -7.33
CA PRO A 62 -13.24 -5.43 -6.15
C PRO A 62 -14.48 -4.99 -5.37
N ASP A 63 -15.25 -5.97 -4.90
CA ASP A 63 -16.34 -5.74 -3.96
C ASP A 63 -15.83 -5.20 -2.62
N TRP A 64 -16.70 -4.51 -1.87
CA TRP A 64 -16.36 -3.88 -0.59
C TRP A 64 -15.67 -4.83 0.40
N TYR A 65 -16.09 -6.10 0.46
CA TYR A 65 -15.53 -7.08 1.39
C TYR A 65 -14.12 -7.51 0.98
N GLN A 66 -13.82 -7.56 -0.32
CA GLN A 66 -12.50 -7.87 -0.83
C GLN A 66 -11.52 -6.74 -0.48
N ILE A 67 -11.96 -5.49 -0.59
CA ILE A 67 -11.18 -4.32 -0.17
C ILE A 67 -10.90 -4.38 1.33
N LEU A 68 -11.90 -4.74 2.15
CA LEU A 68 -11.75 -4.86 3.59
C LEU A 68 -10.72 -5.94 3.98
N ILE A 69 -10.82 -7.14 3.42
CA ILE A 69 -9.91 -8.26 3.72
C ILE A 69 -8.48 -7.91 3.29
N ARG A 70 -8.31 -7.34 2.09
CA ARG A 70 -7.01 -6.87 1.59
C ARG A 70 -6.42 -5.78 2.49
N GLY A 71 -7.25 -4.86 2.98
CA GLY A 71 -6.84 -3.82 3.92
C GLY A 71 -6.36 -4.38 5.27
N ILE A 72 -7.09 -5.36 5.82
CA ILE A 72 -6.70 -6.04 7.07
C ILE A 72 -5.37 -6.78 6.88
N GLY A 73 -5.23 -7.56 5.81
CA GLY A 73 -4.01 -8.30 5.49
C GLY A 73 -2.80 -7.37 5.29
N CYS A 74 -2.99 -6.26 4.58
CA CYS A 74 -1.96 -5.24 4.38
C CYS A 74 -1.48 -4.66 5.71
N ASN A 75 -2.40 -4.16 6.54
CA ASN A 75 -2.03 -3.55 7.81
C ASN A 75 -1.39 -4.58 8.77
N TRP A 76 -1.82 -5.83 8.72
CA TRP A 76 -1.21 -6.90 9.50
C TRP A 76 0.26 -7.13 9.12
N LEU A 77 0.56 -7.28 7.83
CA LEU A 77 1.94 -7.45 7.34
C LEU A 77 2.82 -6.26 7.69
N VAL A 78 2.30 -5.02 7.55
CA VAL A 78 3.02 -3.80 7.94
C VAL A 78 3.30 -3.79 9.45
N CYS A 79 2.33 -4.14 10.28
CA CYS A 79 2.53 -4.21 11.73
C CYS A 79 3.58 -5.27 12.11
N VAL A 80 3.57 -6.44 11.45
CA VAL A 80 4.58 -7.49 11.65
C VAL A 80 5.97 -7.00 11.25
N ALA A 81 6.10 -6.31 10.11
CA ALA A 81 7.36 -5.73 9.66
C ALA A 81 7.95 -4.75 10.68
N VAL A 82 7.13 -3.81 11.18
CA VAL A 82 7.55 -2.83 12.19
C VAL A 82 7.93 -3.53 13.50
N TRP A 83 7.18 -4.55 13.90
CA TRP A 83 7.47 -5.32 15.11
C TRP A 83 8.80 -6.09 15.00
N GLN A 84 9.06 -6.77 13.88
CA GLN A 84 10.31 -7.46 13.63
C GLN A 84 11.50 -6.49 13.55
N ALA A 85 11.34 -5.35 12.88
CA ALA A 85 12.36 -4.32 12.79
C ALA A 85 12.68 -3.68 14.15
N ALA A 86 11.66 -3.50 15.01
CA ALA A 86 11.86 -3.00 16.37
C ALA A 86 12.59 -4.00 17.28
N GLY A 87 12.42 -5.32 17.04
CA GLY A 87 13.13 -6.38 17.76
C GLY A 87 14.56 -6.65 17.29
N ALA A 88 14.91 -6.22 16.07
CA ALA A 88 16.24 -6.40 15.51
C ALA A 88 17.26 -5.38 16.06
N ARG A 89 18.49 -5.85 16.33
CA ARG A 89 19.60 -5.01 16.81
C ARG A 89 20.40 -4.38 15.68
N GLU A 90 20.74 -5.19 14.69
CA GLU A 90 21.55 -4.79 13.54
C GLU A 90 20.73 -4.13 12.44
N THR A 91 21.31 -3.14 11.76
CA THR A 91 20.66 -2.43 10.64
C THR A 91 20.33 -3.38 9.49
N TYR A 92 21.23 -4.33 9.18
CA TYR A 92 20.99 -5.33 8.11
C TYR A 92 19.77 -6.21 8.42
N SER A 93 19.65 -6.66 9.67
CA SER A 93 18.50 -7.47 10.11
C SER A 93 17.19 -6.68 10.04
N LYS A 94 17.21 -5.37 10.32
CA LYS A 94 16.03 -4.50 10.16
C LYS A 94 15.59 -4.39 8.72
N ILE A 95 16.53 -4.25 7.78
CA ILE A 95 16.23 -4.15 6.34
C ILE A 95 15.56 -5.45 5.87
N ILE A 96 16.13 -6.60 6.20
CA ILE A 96 15.56 -7.90 5.83
C ILE A 96 14.19 -8.12 6.48
N ALA A 97 14.04 -7.78 7.75
CA ALA A 97 12.78 -7.90 8.48
C ALA A 97 11.64 -7.10 7.84
N VAL A 98 11.94 -5.93 7.26
CA VAL A 98 10.95 -5.11 6.57
C VAL A 98 10.74 -5.59 5.14
N TRP A 99 11.77 -6.11 4.48
CA TRP A 99 11.70 -6.53 3.08
C TRP A 99 10.72 -7.67 2.84
N PHE A 100 10.77 -8.74 3.63
CA PHE A 100 9.92 -9.92 3.40
C PHE A 100 8.41 -9.61 3.48
N PRO A 101 7.89 -8.93 4.53
CA PRO A 101 6.47 -8.59 4.58
C PRO A 101 6.02 -7.66 3.46
N ILE A 102 6.87 -6.72 3.02
CA ILE A 102 6.55 -5.84 1.87
C ILE A 102 6.50 -6.66 0.58
N TRP A 103 7.44 -7.57 0.37
CA TRP A 103 7.44 -8.44 -0.80
C TRP A 103 6.20 -9.34 -0.84
N VAL A 104 5.84 -9.96 0.29
CA VAL A 104 4.61 -10.77 0.40
C VAL A 104 3.38 -9.92 0.11
N PHE A 105 3.31 -8.70 0.65
CA PHE A 105 2.21 -7.77 0.36
C PHE A 105 2.07 -7.47 -1.14
N VAL A 106 3.19 -7.21 -1.82
CA VAL A 106 3.19 -6.94 -3.26
C VAL A 106 2.82 -8.21 -4.05
N ALA A 107 3.37 -9.36 -3.71
CA ALA A 107 3.10 -10.64 -4.36
C ALA A 107 1.63 -11.06 -4.22
N CYS A 108 1.05 -10.97 -3.02
CA CYS A 108 -0.38 -11.25 -2.79
C CYS A 108 -1.32 -10.26 -3.52
N GLY A 109 -0.79 -9.15 -4.05
CA GLY A 109 -1.55 -8.17 -4.83
C GLY A 109 -1.71 -8.51 -6.32
N PHE A 110 -1.15 -9.63 -6.81
CA PHE A 110 -1.07 -9.92 -8.25
C PHE A 110 -1.82 -11.15 -8.77
N ASP A 111 -2.41 -12.00 -7.95
CA ASP A 111 -3.03 -13.21 -8.50
C ASP A 111 -4.56 -13.17 -8.48
N HIS A 112 -5.11 -13.49 -9.66
CA HIS A 112 -6.50 -13.79 -9.99
C HIS A 112 -7.39 -12.61 -10.44
N VAL A 113 -7.30 -12.22 -11.74
CA VAL A 113 -8.40 -12.32 -12.75
C VAL A 113 -7.81 -12.09 -14.16
N GLU A 114 -7.19 -13.09 -14.79
CA GLU A 114 -7.15 -13.13 -16.27
C GLU A 114 -7.31 -14.52 -16.89
N HIS A 115 -7.73 -15.54 -16.12
CA HIS A 115 -8.01 -16.88 -16.66
C HIS A 115 -9.47 -17.35 -16.70
N TYR A 116 -10.45 -16.44 -16.57
CA TYR A 116 -11.87 -16.82 -16.71
C TYR A 116 -12.72 -15.96 -17.67
N ALA A 117 -12.11 -15.08 -18.47
CA ALA A 117 -12.83 -14.26 -19.46
C ALA A 117 -12.54 -14.62 -20.93
N SER A 118 -11.65 -15.58 -21.22
CA SER A 118 -11.30 -15.99 -22.61
C SER A 118 -11.87 -17.35 -23.05
N LEU A 119 -12.76 -17.99 -22.27
CA LEU A 119 -13.34 -19.31 -22.59
C LEU A 119 -14.89 -19.34 -22.65
N ARG A 120 -15.55 -18.19 -22.81
CA ARG A 120 -16.99 -18.11 -23.14
C ARG A 120 -17.25 -17.24 -24.36
N GLY A 121 -16.56 -17.56 -25.45
CA GLY A 121 -16.67 -16.84 -26.71
C GLY A 121 -16.41 -17.73 -27.92
N THR A 122 -16.87 -18.97 -27.89
CA THR A 122 -17.17 -19.83 -29.05
C THR A 122 -18.27 -20.81 -28.65
#